data_AF-A0A1M4WDU9-F1
#
_entry.id   AF-A0A1M4WDU9-F1
#
_cell.length_a   1.000
_cell.length_b   1.000
_cell.length_c   1.000
_cell.angle_alpha   90.00
_cell.angle_beta   90.00
_cell.angle_gamma   90.00
#
_symmetry.space_group_name_H-M   'P 1'
#
loop_
_entity.id
_entity.type
_entity.pdbx_description
1 polymer ?
#
loop_
_entity_poly.entity_id
_entity_poly.type
_entity_poly.pdbx_seq_one_letter_code
_entity_poly.pdbx_strand_id
1 'polypeptide(L)'
;MNLIDWIQLISGGFFIVWIVPLGIQSISISLGNSKRILFIDEQLAKDVNEVYEKPFHMTFFAIGGRFNRYCVAYPFIYHRMTTTSKGFRVLMALNSACFYSFFIFWLSVIAERFL
;
A
#
# COMPACT_ATOMS: atom_id res chain seq x y z
N MET A 1 -25.65 16.48 7.68
CA MET A 1 -24.36 15.85 7.38
C MET A 1 -23.78 16.58 6.18
N ASN A 2 -22.75 17.39 6.42
CA ASN A 2 -22.09 18.19 5.40
C ASN A 2 -21.10 17.34 4.60
N LEU A 3 -20.54 17.90 3.52
CA LEU A 3 -19.59 17.19 2.66
C LEU A 3 -18.40 16.62 3.44
N ILE A 4 -17.87 17.36 4.43
CA ILE A 4 -16.73 16.94 5.25
C ILE A 4 -17.07 15.70 6.08
N ASP A 5 -18.25 15.67 6.72
CA ASP A 5 -18.74 14.52 7.49
C ASP A 5 -18.78 13.25 6.63
N TRP A 6 -19.24 13.37 5.38
CA TRP A 6 -19.28 12.23 4.44
C TRP A 6 -17.88 11.76 4.06
N ILE A 7 -16.93 12.68 3.82
CA ILE A 7 -15.54 12.35 3.51
C ILE A 7 -14.89 11.62 4.69
N GLN A 8 -15.10 12.10 5.91
CA GLN A 8 -14.57 11.48 7.13
C GLN A 8 -15.16 10.08 7.33
N LEU A 9 -16.48 9.93 7.17
CA LEU A 9 -17.16 8.65 7.34
C LEU A 9 -16.64 7.60 6.35
N ILE A 10 -16.53 7.96 5.06
CA ILE A 10 -16.10 7.02 4.01
C ILE A 10 -14.63 6.67 4.17
N SER A 11 -13.76 7.67 4.34
CA SER A 11 -12.31 7.45 4.43
C SER A 11 -11.91 6.74 5.73
N GLY A 12 -12.48 7.13 6.87
CA GLY A 12 -12.27 6.48 8.15
C GLY A 12 -12.84 5.07 8.19
N GLY A 13 -14.08 4.89 7.70
CA GLY A 13 -14.73 3.58 7.63
C GLY A 13 -13.94 2.59 6.76
N PHE A 14 -13.52 3.03 5.56
CA PHE A 14 -12.68 2.19 4.70
C PHE A 14 -11.33 1.85 5.35
N PHE A 15 -10.67 2.83 5.99
CA PHE A 15 -9.41 2.59 6.70
C PHE A 15 -9.55 1.51 7.77
N ILE A 16 -10.56 1.62 8.64
CA ILE A 16 -10.80 0.67 9.74
C ILE A 16 -11.04 -0.74 9.20
N VAL A 17 -11.80 -0.88 8.12
CA VAL A 17 -12.10 -2.19 7.52
C VAL A 17 -10.86 -2.78 6.83
N TRP A 18 -10.08 -1.96 6.11
CA TRP A 18 -9.01 -2.45 5.24
C TRP A 18 -7.62 -2.53 5.90
N ILE A 19 -7.40 -1.84 7.03
CA ILE A 19 -6.13 -1.87 7.75
C ILE A 19 -5.78 -3.27 8.26
N VAL A 20 -6.78 -4.07 8.63
CA VAL A 20 -6.58 -5.45 9.11
C VAL A 20 -6.10 -6.36 7.96
N PRO A 21 -6.80 -6.45 6.80
CA PRO A 21 -6.27 -7.12 5.62
C PRO A 21 -4.88 -6.66 5.20
N LEU A 22 -4.62 -5.35 5.19
CA LEU A 22 -3.32 -4.79 4.84
C LEU A 22 -2.23 -5.23 5.81
N GLY A 23 -2.51 -5.21 7.12
CA GLY A 23 -1.61 -5.67 8.17
C GLY A 23 -1.26 -7.15 8.03
N ILE A 24 -2.26 -8.01 7.81
CA ILE A 24 -2.05 -9.45 7.58
C ILE A 24 -1.19 -9.69 6.34
N GLN A 25 -1.46 -8.99 5.24
CA GLN A 25 -0.66 -9.08 4.01
C GLN A 25 0.79 -8.64 4.26
N SER A 26 0.98 -7.50 4.93
CA SER A 26 2.31 -6.96 5.26
C SER A 26 3.12 -7.95 6.10
N ILE A 27 2.53 -8.52 7.15
CA ILE A 27 3.17 -9.54 7.98
C ILE A 27 3.46 -10.81 7.16
N SER A 28 2.49 -11.28 6.38
CA SER A 28 2.62 -12.51 5.59
C SER A 28 3.67 -12.40 4.49
N ILE A 29 3.85 -11.21 3.90
CA ILE A 29 4.89 -10.97 2.89
C ILE A 29 6.26 -10.85 3.55
N SER A 30 6.31 -10.23 4.74
CA SER A 30 7.57 -9.93 5.42
C SER A 30 8.16 -11.12 6.19
N LEU A 31 7.33 -11.94 6.86
CA LEU A 31 7.76 -13.15 7.59
C LEU A 31 7.57 -14.44 6.78
N GLY A 32 6.75 -14.41 5.74
CA GLY A 32 6.40 -15.60 4.99
C GLY A 32 7.41 -15.92 3.89
N ASN A 33 6.91 -16.59 2.86
CA ASN A 33 7.73 -17.04 1.74
C ASN A 33 8.22 -15.85 0.90
N SER A 34 9.55 -15.72 0.77
CA SER A 34 10.21 -14.67 -0.01
C SER A 34 9.76 -14.61 -1.47
N LYS A 35 9.25 -15.72 -2.05
CA LYS A 35 8.66 -15.73 -3.40
C LYS A 35 7.58 -14.65 -3.59
N ARG A 36 6.86 -14.28 -2.53
CA ARG A 36 5.82 -13.24 -2.62
C ARG A 36 6.42 -11.86 -2.87
N ILE A 37 7.47 -11.48 -2.14
CA ILE A 37 8.12 -10.17 -2.35
C ILE A 37 8.92 -10.17 -3.66
N LEU A 38 9.57 -11.29 -4.02
CA LEU A 38 10.25 -11.41 -5.32
C LEU A 38 9.30 -11.17 -6.48
N PHE A 39 8.10 -11.77 -6.44
CA PHE A 39 7.06 -11.51 -7.42
C PHE A 39 6.65 -10.03 -7.42
N ILE A 40 6.41 -9.42 -6.26
CA ILE A 40 6.00 -8.01 -6.20
C ILE A 40 7.09 -7.08 -6.74
N ASP A 41 8.36 -7.34 -6.41
CA ASP A 41 9.52 -6.60 -6.90
C ASP A 41 9.60 -6.68 -8.43
N GLU A 42 9.44 -7.87 -9.02
CA GLU A 42 9.43 -8.07 -10.47
C GLU A 42 8.33 -7.25 -11.17
N GLN A 43 7.20 -7.03 -10.49
CA GLN A 43 6.08 -6.28 -11.04
C GLN A 43 6.18 -4.77 -10.86
N LEU A 44 6.82 -4.28 -9.80
CA LEU A 44 6.68 -2.88 -9.35
C LEU A 44 8.01 -2.14 -9.17
N ALA A 45 9.13 -2.85 -9.01
CA ALA A 45 10.43 -2.23 -8.91
C ALA A 45 10.77 -1.51 -10.23
N LYS A 46 11.49 -0.39 -10.11
CA LYS A 46 12.06 0.28 -11.30
C LYS A 46 13.23 -0.52 -11.86
N ASP A 47 14.09 -0.98 -10.96
CA ASP A 47 15.23 -1.85 -11.24
C ASP A 47 15.29 -2.89 -10.13
N VAL A 48 15.13 -4.17 -10.50
CA VAL A 48 15.12 -5.29 -9.57
C VAL A 48 16.54 -5.61 -9.08
N ASN A 49 17.57 -5.36 -9.90
CA ASN A 49 18.95 -5.66 -9.54
C ASN A 49 19.43 -4.69 -8.45
N GLU A 50 19.12 -3.40 -8.57
CA GLU A 50 19.43 -2.37 -7.56
C GLU A 50 18.84 -2.73 -6.17
N VAL A 51 17.71 -3.43 -6.17
CA VAL A 51 17.03 -3.86 -4.94
C VAL A 51 17.80 -4.99 -4.24
N TYR A 52 18.39 -5.92 -5.00
CA TYR A 52 19.09 -7.09 -4.45
C TYR A 52 20.59 -6.86 -4.19
N GLU A 53 21.18 -5.83 -4.77
CA GLU A 53 22.55 -5.39 -4.45
C GLU A 53 22.68 -4.79 -3.03
N LYS A 54 21.57 -4.34 -2.44
CA LYS A 54 21.57 -3.73 -1.11
C LYS A 54 21.79 -4.79 -0.02
N PRO A 55 22.66 -4.54 0.97
CA PRO A 55 22.82 -5.45 2.10
C PRO A 55 21.50 -5.52 2.89
N PHE A 56 21.21 -6.70 3.47
CA PHE A 56 20.02 -6.95 4.29
C PHE A 56 18.65 -6.78 3.59
N HIS A 57 18.62 -6.79 2.25
CA HIS A 57 17.38 -6.63 1.47
C HIS A 57 16.31 -7.70 1.76
N MET A 58 16.71 -8.90 2.21
CA MET A 58 15.81 -9.99 2.61
C MET A 58 15.41 -9.98 4.09
N THR A 59 15.79 -8.97 4.87
CA THR A 59 15.31 -8.87 6.26
C THR A 59 13.81 -8.57 6.30
N PHE A 60 13.11 -9.05 7.33
CA PHE A 60 11.68 -8.78 7.56
C PHE A 60 11.36 -7.28 7.42
N PHE A 61 12.18 -6.41 8.02
CA PHE A 61 11.97 -4.96 7.98
C PHE A 61 12.16 -4.38 6.56
N ALA A 62 13.16 -4.84 5.81
CA ALA A 62 13.39 -4.40 4.44
C ALA A 62 12.30 -4.88 3.49
N ILE A 63 11.83 -6.12 3.64
CA ILE A 63 10.73 -6.68 2.85
C ILE A 63 9.43 -5.91 3.11
N GLY A 64 9.07 -5.74 4.38
CA GLY A 64 7.87 -5.00 4.77
C GLY A 64 7.93 -3.55 4.32
N GLY A 65 9.07 -2.89 4.52
CA GLY A 65 9.28 -1.52 4.04
C GLY A 65 9.07 -1.38 2.53
N ARG A 66 9.60 -2.31 1.72
CA ARG A 66 9.39 -2.31 0.26
C ARG A 66 7.92 -2.52 -0.11
N PHE A 67 7.26 -3.52 0.47
CA PHE A 67 5.85 -3.77 0.23
C PHE A 67 4.97 -2.56 0.54
N ASN A 68 5.17 -1.93 1.70
CA ASN A 68 4.41 -0.74 2.09
C ASN A 68 4.70 0.45 1.16
N ARG A 69 5.96 0.65 0.74
CA ARG A 69 6.32 1.67 -0.27
C ARG A 69 5.62 1.41 -1.60
N TYR A 70 5.55 0.16 -2.06
CA TYR A 70 4.81 -0.16 -3.27
C TYR A 70 3.32 0.11 -3.14
N CYS A 71 2.71 -0.18 -1.99
CA CYS A 71 1.30 0.14 -1.74
C CYS A 71 1.05 1.65 -1.79
N VAL A 72 1.89 2.45 -1.14
CA VAL A 72 1.77 3.93 -1.16
C VAL A 72 2.02 4.48 -2.57
N ALA A 73 3.07 4.03 -3.25
CA ALA A 73 3.46 4.54 -4.56
C ALA A 73 2.61 3.99 -5.72
N TYR A 74 1.74 3.01 -5.46
CA TYR A 74 0.99 2.25 -6.48
C TYR A 74 0.33 3.13 -7.56
N PRO A 75 -0.35 4.24 -7.25
CA PRO A 75 -1.02 5.07 -8.27
C PRO A 75 -0.05 5.69 -9.28
N PHE A 76 1.23 5.80 -8.90
CA PHE A 76 2.28 6.34 -9.77
C PHE A 76 3.06 5.24 -10.48
N ILE A 77 3.15 4.04 -9.91
CA ILE A 77 3.97 2.94 -10.45
C ILE A 77 3.14 1.84 -11.12
N TYR A 78 1.81 1.94 -11.15
CA TYR A 78 0.94 0.89 -11.70
C TYR A 78 1.26 0.55 -13.17
N HIS A 79 1.75 1.53 -13.93
CA HIS A 79 2.10 1.38 -15.34
C HIS A 79 3.32 0.46 -15.56
N ARG A 80 4.09 0.16 -14.51
CA ARG A 80 5.27 -0.73 -14.58
C ARG A 80 4.92 -2.21 -14.52
N MET A 81 3.71 -2.54 -14.07
CA MET A 81 3.29 -3.94 -13.92
C MET A 81 3.25 -4.68 -15.25
N THR A 82 3.90 -5.83 -15.28
CA THR A 82 3.89 -6.76 -16.43
C THR A 82 2.80 -7.82 -16.31
N THR A 83 2.26 -8.04 -15.10
CA THR A 83 1.24 -9.06 -14.83
C THR A 83 -0.14 -8.65 -15.35
N THR A 84 -0.84 -9.62 -15.92
CA THR A 84 -2.24 -9.51 -16.37
C THR A 84 -3.24 -9.86 -15.27
N SER A 85 -2.77 -10.28 -14.08
CA SER A 85 -3.63 -10.66 -12.96
C SER A 85 -4.46 -9.48 -12.45
N LYS A 86 -5.77 -9.53 -12.71
CA LYS A 86 -6.73 -8.55 -12.19
C LYS A 86 -6.76 -8.55 -10.66
N GLY A 87 -6.64 -9.72 -10.03
CA GLY A 87 -6.65 -9.86 -8.58
C GLY A 87 -5.48 -9.11 -7.93
N PHE A 88 -4.28 -9.24 -8.48
CA PHE A 88 -3.11 -8.50 -7.98
C PHE A 88 -3.32 -6.99 -8.09
N ARG A 89 -3.82 -6.53 -9.23
CA ARG A 89 -4.08 -5.10 -9.46
C ARG A 89 -5.10 -4.52 -8.49
N VAL A 90 -6.22 -5.23 -8.30
CA VAL A 90 -7.28 -4.81 -7.37
C VAL A 90 -6.76 -4.81 -5.93
N LEU A 91 -6.02 -5.83 -5.50
CA LEU A 91 -5.45 -5.88 -4.15
C LEU A 91 -4.47 -4.74 -3.91
N MET A 92 -3.56 -4.47 -4.84
CA MET A 92 -2.63 -3.35 -4.70
C MET A 92 -3.34 -1.99 -4.73
N ALA A 93 -4.38 -1.84 -5.55
CA ALA A 93 -5.20 -0.63 -5.56
C ALA A 93 -5.91 -0.41 -4.22
N LEU A 94 -6.51 -1.45 -3.63
CA LEU A 94 -7.17 -1.37 -2.32
C LEU A 94 -6.17 -1.09 -1.19
N ASN A 95 -5.00 -1.75 -1.22
CA ASN A 95 -3.92 -1.49 -0.27
C ASN A 95 -3.44 -0.03 -0.35
N SER A 96 -3.30 0.49 -1.57
CA SER A 96 -2.97 1.89 -1.80
C SER A 96 -4.07 2.82 -1.29
N ALA A 97 -5.33 2.55 -1.63
CA ALA A 97 -6.48 3.31 -1.19
C ALA A 97 -6.55 3.40 0.35
N CYS A 98 -6.10 2.37 1.08
CA CYS A 98 -6.10 2.36 2.54
C CYS A 98 -5.07 3.36 3.11
N PHE A 99 -3.92 3.53 2.48
CA PHE A 99 -2.97 4.57 2.88
C PHE A 99 -3.56 5.96 2.61
N TYR A 100 -4.12 6.16 1.42
CA TYR A 100 -4.72 7.44 1.06
C TYR A 100 -5.97 7.77 1.90
N SER A 101 -6.77 6.78 2.29
CA SER A 101 -7.94 7.01 3.15
C SER A 101 -7.52 7.51 4.53
N PHE A 102 -6.41 7.02 5.09
CA PHE A 102 -5.83 7.57 6.31
C PHE A 102 -5.43 9.05 6.15
N PHE A 103 -4.70 9.38 5.07
CA PHE A 103 -4.29 10.78 4.83
C PHE A 103 -5.47 11.70 4.57
N ILE A 104 -6.44 11.27 3.76
CA ILE A 104 -7.66 12.03 3.45
C ILE A 104 -8.46 12.28 4.74
N PHE A 105 -8.60 11.27 5.60
CA PHE A 105 -9.27 11.42 6.89
C PHE A 105 -8.63 12.53 7.72
N TRP A 106 -7.32 12.44 7.99
CA TRP A 106 -6.63 13.44 8.80
C TRP A 106 -6.59 14.83 8.16
N LEU A 107 -6.42 14.92 6.84
CA LEU A 107 -6.50 16.19 6.11
C LEU A 107 -7.89 16.82 6.26
N SER A 108 -8.96 16.02 6.19
CA SER A 108 -10.33 16.53 6.34
C SER A 108 -10.62 17.01 7.77
N VAL A 109 -10.12 16.31 8.79
CA VAL A 109 -10.23 16.71 10.20
C VAL A 109 -9.48 18.03 10.47
N ILE A 110 -8.33 18.22 9.81
CA ILE A 110 -7.58 19.48 9.90
C ILE A 110 -8.32 20.59 9.16
N ALA A 111 -8.79 20.33 7.93
CA ALA A 111 -9.50 21.32 7.11
C ALA A 111 -10.77 21.84 7.79
N GLU A 112 -11.50 20.99 8.50
CA GLU A 112 -12.68 21.37 9.28
C GLU A 112 -12.37 22.42 10.36
N ARG A 113 -11.14 22.47 10.89
CA ARG A 113 -10.73 23.48 11.87
C ARG A 113 -10.51 24.86 11.27
N PHE A 114 -10.37 24.95 9.95
CA PHE A 114 -10.09 26.19 9.22
C PHE A 114 -11.29 26.71 8.41
N LEU A 115 -12.39 25.95 8.35
CA LEU A 115 -13.64 26.28 7.66
C LEU A 115 -14.72 26.66 8.67
#